data_AF-A0A916RNI0-F1
#
_entry.id   AF-A0A916RNI0-F1
#
_cell.length_a   1.000
_cell.length_b   1.000
_cell.length_c   1.000
_cell.angle_alpha   90.00
_cell.angle_beta   90.00
_cell.angle_gamma   90.00
#
_symmetry.space_group_name_H-M   'P 1'
#
loop_
_entity.id
_entity.type
_entity.pdbx_description
1 polymer ?
#
loop_
_entity_poly.entity_id
_entity_poly.type
_entity_poly.pdbx_seq_one_letter_code
_entity_poly.pdbx_strand_id
1 'polypeptide(L)'
;MHKPVQVTAPANMPVSLPEAKKQCRLDDDVDDEDDLIEMYIAAATGLLDGYNGILGRCLIEQEWRQDFDRFCRTMRLPLLPSGIVSITWRDRAGQISTIGSANYRLLTDALGGYVQFRNDYAFPTDLNPHAAISITFKAGYGPDPTDIPGPIRQAIRMTVAHWNANREGVNVGNITTELPLGVEFSLSPYKTARI
;
A
#
# COMPACT_ATOMS: atom_id res chain seq x y z
N MET A 1 -10.55 -0.19 -16.05
CA MET A 1 -10.32 -0.32 -14.59
C MET A 1 -9.98 1.06 -14.10
N HIS A 2 -10.71 1.56 -13.11
CA HIS A 2 -10.50 2.92 -12.60
C HIS A 2 -9.24 2.99 -11.73
N LYS A 3 -8.74 4.19 -11.44
CA LYS A 3 -7.68 4.35 -10.44
C LYS A 3 -8.22 3.90 -9.08
N PRO A 4 -7.50 3.04 -8.33
CA PRO A 4 -7.96 2.62 -7.01
C PRO A 4 -7.95 3.81 -6.04
N VAL A 5 -8.87 3.78 -5.09
CA VAL A 5 -9.08 4.84 -4.09
C VAL A 5 -8.80 4.28 -2.71
N GLN A 6 -7.96 4.95 -1.93
CA GLN A 6 -7.77 4.63 -0.53
C GLN A 6 -9.03 5.04 0.24
N VAL A 7 -9.65 4.09 0.93
CA VAL A 7 -10.87 4.29 1.73
C VAL A 7 -10.49 4.60 3.17
N THR A 8 -9.51 3.88 3.70
CA THR A 8 -9.02 4.06 5.06
C THR A 8 -7.51 4.02 5.04
N ALA A 9 -6.89 5.06 5.58
CA ALA A 9 -5.44 5.16 5.75
C ALA A 9 -4.93 4.14 6.78
N PRO A 10 -3.64 3.75 6.74
CA PRO A 10 -3.07 2.89 7.76
C PRO A 10 -3.11 3.56 9.14
N ALA A 11 -3.40 2.77 10.17
CA ALA A 11 -3.51 3.27 11.54
C ALA A 11 -2.14 3.54 12.20
N ASN A 12 -1.08 2.92 11.69
CA ASN A 12 0.27 2.97 12.24
C ASN A 12 1.29 3.31 11.14
N MET A 13 2.45 3.82 11.56
CA MET A 13 3.63 3.94 10.69
C MET A 13 4.49 2.67 10.75
N PRO A 14 5.17 2.28 9.66
CA PRO A 14 6.09 1.12 9.64
C PRO A 14 7.27 1.16 10.63
N VAL A 15 7.64 2.38 11.04
CA VAL A 15 8.76 2.69 11.93
C VAL A 15 8.26 3.71 12.93
N SER A 16 8.54 3.49 14.21
CA SER A 16 8.19 4.46 15.25
C SER A 16 9.24 5.57 15.37
N LEU A 17 8.85 6.70 15.97
CA LEU A 17 9.77 7.81 16.23
C LEU A 17 11.02 7.37 17.04
N PRO A 18 10.92 6.61 18.15
CA PRO A 18 12.11 6.13 18.87
C PRO A 18 13.04 5.26 18.01
N GLU A 19 12.49 4.45 17.11
CA GLU A 19 13.31 3.64 16.19
C GLU A 19 14.06 4.51 15.17
N ALA A 20 13.43 5.58 14.69
CA ALA A 20 14.07 6.54 13.80
C ALA A 20 15.12 7.37 14.53
N LYS A 21 14.85 7.87 15.74
CA LYS A 21 15.81 8.60 16.59
C LYS A 21 17.09 7.80 16.83
N LYS A 22 16.94 6.51 17.17
CA LYS A 22 18.07 5.58 17.32
C LYS A 22 18.92 5.44 16.05
N GLN A 23 18.29 5.39 14.88
CA GLN A 23 19.02 5.37 13.61
C GLN A 23 19.75 6.70 13.35
N CYS A 24 19.15 7.83 13.72
CA CYS A 24 19.74 9.16 13.64
C CYS A 24 20.79 9.45 14.73
N ARG A 25 20.99 8.53 15.69
CA ARG A 25 21.85 8.72 16.88
C ARG A 25 21.42 9.90 17.75
N LEU A 26 20.11 10.08 17.88
CA LEU A 26 19.49 11.02 18.81
C LEU A 26 19.04 10.26 20.06
N ASP A 27 19.27 10.83 21.23
CA ASP A 27 18.80 10.27 22.49
C ASP A 27 17.27 10.41 22.61
N ASP A 28 16.63 9.48 23.32
CA ASP A 28 15.17 9.39 23.36
C ASP A 28 14.52 10.62 24.03
N ASP A 29 15.25 11.33 24.90
CA ASP A 29 14.83 12.53 25.63
C ASP A 29 15.02 13.86 24.87
N VAL A 30 15.59 13.84 23.65
CA VAL A 30 15.75 15.02 22.79
C VAL A 30 14.51 15.18 21.89
N ASP A 31 13.62 16.12 22.16
CA ASP A 31 12.32 16.26 21.49
C ASP A 31 12.23 17.40 20.44
N ASP A 32 13.23 18.29 20.39
CA ASP A 32 13.28 19.46 19.47
C ASP A 32 13.06 19.11 17.97
N GLU A 33 13.40 17.89 17.56
CA GLU A 33 13.32 17.43 16.16
C GLU A 33 12.24 16.35 15.94
N ASP A 34 11.43 16.03 16.94
CA ASP A 34 10.47 14.92 16.86
C ASP A 34 9.47 15.11 15.69
N ASP A 35 8.88 16.30 15.57
CA ASP A 35 7.97 16.65 14.46
C ASP A 35 8.64 16.47 13.08
N LEU A 36 9.90 16.86 12.96
CA LEU A 36 10.66 16.77 11.70
C LEU A 36 10.93 15.30 11.35
N ILE A 37 11.31 14.49 12.33
CA ILE A 37 11.57 13.06 12.15
C ILE A 37 10.27 12.33 11.79
N GLU A 38 9.14 12.66 12.41
CA GLU A 38 7.84 12.12 12.04
C GLU A 38 7.46 12.45 10.60
N MET A 39 7.71 13.68 10.13
CA MET A 39 7.53 14.06 8.73
C MET A 39 8.42 13.23 7.79
N TYR A 40 9.68 12.98 8.16
CA TYR A 40 10.56 12.12 7.39
C TYR A 40 10.10 10.66 7.36
N ILE A 41 9.59 10.12 8.47
CA ILE A 41 9.02 8.77 8.51
C ILE A 41 7.83 8.69 7.55
N ALA A 42 6.92 9.66 7.59
CA ALA A 42 5.74 9.71 6.72
C ALA A 42 6.15 9.81 5.25
N ALA A 43 7.11 10.68 4.91
CA ALA A 43 7.59 10.87 3.55
C ALA A 43 8.32 9.61 3.03
N ALA A 44 9.20 9.00 3.84
CA ALA A 44 9.92 7.78 3.46
C ALA A 44 8.96 6.60 3.28
N THR A 45 7.94 6.50 4.14
CA THR A 45 6.86 5.52 4.00
C THR A 45 6.09 5.74 2.70
N GLY A 46 5.70 6.98 2.38
CA GLY A 46 4.96 7.32 1.17
C GLY A 46 5.70 7.03 -0.15
N LEU A 47 7.03 6.99 -0.14
CA LEU A 47 7.83 6.56 -1.30
C LEU A 47 7.68 5.06 -1.58
N LEU A 48 7.47 4.24 -0.55
CA LEU A 48 7.43 2.79 -0.65
C LEU A 48 6.00 2.23 -0.70
N ASP A 49 5.10 2.84 0.06
CA ASP A 49 3.76 2.34 0.37
C ASP A 49 2.72 2.64 -0.72
N GLY A 50 1.75 1.73 -0.82
CA GLY A 50 0.51 1.93 -1.55
C GLY A 50 0.64 1.77 -3.06
N TYR A 51 -0.42 2.19 -3.76
CA TYR A 51 -0.55 2.03 -5.22
C TYR A 51 0.53 2.79 -6.01
N ASN A 52 0.89 4.00 -5.57
CA ASN A 52 1.88 4.82 -6.25
C ASN A 52 3.32 4.53 -5.77
N GLY A 53 3.50 3.91 -4.60
CA GLY A 53 4.81 3.62 -4.02
C GLY A 53 5.64 2.66 -4.87
N ILE A 54 6.97 2.74 -4.70
CA ILE A 54 7.96 1.98 -5.49
C ILE A 54 7.73 0.46 -5.38
N LEU A 55 7.24 -0.03 -4.24
CA LEU A 55 7.00 -1.45 -4.03
C LEU A 55 5.70 -1.94 -4.68
N GLY A 56 4.76 -1.02 -4.98
CA GLY A 56 3.43 -1.35 -5.51
C GLY A 56 2.61 -2.21 -4.55
N ARG A 57 2.80 -2.04 -3.24
CA ARG A 57 2.09 -2.78 -2.18
C ARG A 57 1.92 -1.91 -0.95
N CYS A 58 0.92 -2.25 -0.15
CA CYS A 58 0.71 -1.65 1.16
C CYS A 58 1.62 -2.32 2.19
N LEU A 59 2.14 -1.52 3.13
CA LEU A 59 3.01 -1.94 4.21
C LEU A 59 2.19 -2.31 5.44
N ILE A 60 1.53 -1.31 6.04
CA ILE A 60 0.53 -1.50 7.10
C ILE A 60 -0.84 -1.73 6.46
N GLU A 61 -1.67 -2.52 7.12
CA GLU A 61 -3.05 -2.78 6.72
C GLU A 61 -3.84 -1.48 6.55
N GLN A 62 -4.46 -1.36 5.38
CA GLN A 62 -5.27 -0.22 4.97
C GLN A 62 -6.35 -0.71 3.98
N GLU A 63 -7.40 0.09 3.82
CA GLU A 63 -8.52 -0.30 2.95
C GLU A 63 -8.49 0.45 1.63
N TRP A 64 -8.66 -0.29 0.55
CA TRP A 64 -8.67 0.23 -0.82
C TRP A 64 -9.94 -0.21 -1.54
N ARG A 65 -10.44 0.66 -2.42
CA ARG A 65 -11.55 0.38 -3.32
C ARG A 65 -11.06 0.38 -4.76
N GLN A 66 -11.42 -0.66 -5.49
CA GLN A 66 -11.25 -0.75 -6.92
C GLN A 66 -12.61 -0.76 -7.62
N ASP A 67 -12.81 0.20 -8.53
CA ASP A 67 -14.03 0.33 -9.31
C ASP A 67 -13.86 -0.22 -10.74
N PHE A 68 -14.92 -0.83 -11.28
CA PHE A 68 -14.97 -1.42 -12.62
C PHE A 68 -16.29 -1.08 -13.33
N ASP A 69 -16.24 -0.92 -14.65
CA ASP A 69 -17.42 -0.58 -15.46
C ASP A 69 -18.31 -1.78 -15.81
N ARG A 70 -17.78 -3.00 -15.69
CA ARG A 70 -18.50 -4.23 -16.05
C ARG A 70 -18.05 -5.42 -15.24
N PHE A 71 -18.95 -6.39 -15.07
CA PHE A 71 -18.61 -7.67 -14.49
C PHE A 71 -17.72 -8.49 -15.43
N CYS A 72 -16.73 -9.14 -14.84
CA CYS A 72 -16.00 -10.25 -15.43
C CYS A 72 -15.95 -11.36 -14.38
N ARG A 73 -15.82 -12.62 -14.81
CA ARG A 73 -15.65 -13.75 -13.89
C ARG A 73 -14.39 -13.63 -13.05
N THR A 74 -13.38 -12.94 -13.58
CA THR A 74 -12.11 -12.68 -12.92
C THR A 74 -11.85 -11.17 -12.91
N MET A 75 -11.76 -10.59 -11.70
CA MET A 75 -11.57 -9.16 -11.47
C MET A 75 -10.24 -8.94 -10.75
N ARG A 76 -9.23 -8.46 -11.47
CA ARG A 76 -7.88 -8.24 -10.95
C ARG A 76 -7.83 -7.01 -10.06
N LEU A 77 -7.14 -7.13 -8.92
CA LEU A 77 -6.94 -6.02 -7.99
C LEU A 77 -5.52 -5.46 -8.17
N PRO A 78 -5.34 -4.13 -8.07
CA PRO A 78 -4.07 -3.48 -8.36
C PRO A 78 -3.04 -3.61 -7.22
N LEU A 79 -3.53 -3.97 -6.03
CA LEU A 79 -2.76 -4.19 -4.81
C LEU A 79 -3.04 -5.60 -4.32
N LEU A 80 -2.07 -6.19 -3.61
CA LEU A 80 -2.23 -7.53 -3.04
C LEU A 80 -3.23 -7.47 -1.88
N PRO A 81 -4.40 -8.12 -2.01
CA PRO A 81 -5.43 -8.10 -0.99
C PRO A 81 -5.12 -9.12 0.12
N SER A 82 -5.22 -8.71 1.37
CA SER A 82 -5.24 -9.61 2.54
C SER A 82 -6.65 -10.14 2.84
N GLY A 83 -7.69 -9.43 2.37
CA GLY A 83 -9.09 -9.84 2.51
C GLY A 83 -10.06 -8.93 1.77
N ILE A 84 -11.26 -9.41 1.47
CA ILE A 84 -12.34 -8.61 0.89
C ILE A 84 -13.22 -8.07 2.02
N VAL A 85 -13.46 -6.75 2.01
CA VAL A 85 -14.37 -6.07 2.95
C VAL A 85 -15.78 -6.13 2.39
N SER A 86 -15.96 -5.71 1.13
CA SER A 86 -17.26 -5.75 0.47
C SER A 86 -17.12 -5.73 -1.04
N ILE A 87 -18.11 -6.30 -1.72
CA ILE A 87 -18.30 -6.13 -3.16
C ILE A 87 -19.70 -5.60 -3.35
N THR A 88 -19.80 -4.42 -3.96
CA THR A 88 -21.07 -3.78 -4.26
C THR A 88 -21.19 -3.52 -5.75
N TRP A 89 -22.42 -3.46 -6.23
CA TRP A 89 -22.71 -3.01 -7.58
C TRP A 89 -23.82 -1.98 -7.56
N ARG A 90 -23.86 -1.14 -8.60
CA ARG A 90 -24.80 -0.05 -8.76
C ARG A 90 -25.62 -0.24 -10.02
N ASP A 91 -26.93 -0.05 -9.91
CA ASP A 91 -27.83 -0.09 -11.05
C ASP A 91 -27.90 1.24 -11.83
N ARG A 92 -28.72 1.30 -12.88
CA ARG A 92 -28.92 2.54 -13.66
C ARG A 92 -29.67 3.63 -12.90
N ALA A 93 -30.46 3.26 -11.89
CA ALA A 93 -31.14 4.21 -11.00
C ALA A 93 -30.22 4.76 -9.89
N GLY A 94 -29.02 4.18 -9.75
CA GLY A 94 -28.03 4.56 -8.75
C GLY A 94 -28.14 3.80 -7.43
N GLN A 95 -29.04 2.81 -7.34
CA GLN A 95 -29.20 1.98 -6.16
C GLN A 95 -28.01 1.02 -6.02
N ILE A 96 -27.50 0.89 -4.80
CA ILE A 96 -26.35 0.03 -4.47
C ILE A 96 -26.85 -1.28 -3.86
N SER A 97 -26.31 -2.39 -4.34
CA SER A 97 -26.56 -3.73 -3.82
C SER A 97 -25.25 -4.44 -3.49
N THR A 98 -25.24 -5.21 -2.40
CA THR A 98 -24.07 -5.95 -1.92
C THR A 98 -24.10 -7.39 -2.39
N ILE A 99 -22.97 -7.90 -2.86
CA ILE A 99 -22.79 -9.30 -3.22
C ILE A 99 -22.31 -10.08 -2.00
N GLY A 100 -23.04 -11.12 -1.62
CA GLY A 100 -22.63 -12.01 -0.52
C GLY A 100 -21.35 -12.77 -0.82
N SER A 101 -20.53 -12.99 0.21
CA SER A 101 -19.23 -13.69 0.12
C SER A 101 -19.33 -15.13 -0.41
N ALA A 102 -20.51 -15.74 -0.33
CA ALA A 102 -20.78 -17.03 -0.96
C ALA A 102 -20.72 -17.00 -2.50
N ASN A 103 -20.75 -15.84 -3.16
CA ASN A 103 -20.78 -15.75 -4.62
C ASN A 103 -19.40 -15.50 -5.25
N TYR A 104 -18.35 -15.34 -4.45
CA TYR A 104 -17.00 -15.08 -4.95
C TYR A 104 -15.93 -15.73 -4.08
N ARG A 105 -14.70 -15.74 -4.58
CA ARG A 105 -13.50 -16.16 -3.88
C ARG A 105 -12.39 -15.15 -4.14
N LEU A 106 -11.59 -14.87 -3.13
CA LEU A 106 -10.33 -14.16 -3.30
C LEU A 106 -9.24 -15.20 -3.59
N LEU A 107 -8.50 -14.98 -4.68
CA LEU A 107 -7.43 -15.86 -5.13
C LEU A 107 -6.20 -15.03 -5.49
N THR A 108 -5.05 -15.67 -5.51
CA THR A 108 -3.77 -15.05 -5.86
C THR A 108 -3.01 -15.96 -6.82
N ASP A 109 -2.39 -15.37 -7.84
CA ASP A 109 -1.46 -16.07 -8.72
C ASP A 109 -0.22 -15.20 -9.00
N ALA A 110 0.59 -15.58 -9.99
CA ALA A 110 1.81 -14.87 -10.36
C ALA A 110 1.60 -13.41 -10.79
N LEU A 111 0.38 -13.04 -11.21
CA LEU A 111 0.00 -11.69 -11.64
C LEU A 111 -0.64 -10.87 -10.52
N GLY A 112 -0.76 -11.42 -9.31
CA GLY A 112 -1.32 -10.76 -8.14
C GLY A 112 -2.70 -11.28 -7.72
N GLY A 113 -3.37 -10.49 -6.89
CA GLY A 113 -4.67 -10.85 -6.32
C GLY A 113 -5.83 -10.56 -7.26
N TYR A 114 -6.84 -11.42 -7.24
CA TYR A 114 -8.08 -11.22 -7.98
C TYR A 114 -9.28 -11.81 -7.26
N VAL A 115 -10.44 -11.22 -7.53
CA VAL A 115 -11.72 -11.80 -7.16
C VAL A 115 -12.23 -12.67 -8.31
N GLN A 116 -12.57 -13.90 -8.00
CA GLN A 116 -13.26 -14.81 -8.92
C GLN A 116 -14.71 -14.99 -8.47
N PHE A 117 -15.67 -14.66 -9.33
CA PHE A 117 -17.07 -14.99 -9.09
C PHE A 117 -17.33 -16.46 -9.38
N ARG A 118 -18.17 -17.11 -8.56
CA ARG A 118 -18.57 -18.49 -8.81
C ARG A 118 -19.31 -18.62 -10.13
N ASN A 119 -19.20 -19.78 -10.78
CA ASN A 119 -19.80 -20.00 -12.10
C ASN A 119 -21.33 -19.94 -12.11
N ASP A 120 -21.95 -20.31 -11.00
CA ASP A 120 -23.40 -20.31 -10.76
C ASP A 120 -23.97 -18.93 -10.40
N TYR A 121 -23.13 -17.96 -10.03
CA TYR A 121 -23.58 -16.60 -9.78
C TYR A 121 -23.99 -15.91 -11.09
N ALA A 122 -25.25 -15.54 -11.22
CA ALA A 122 -25.75 -14.75 -12.35
C ALA A 122 -25.43 -13.26 -12.16
N PHE A 123 -24.80 -12.64 -13.15
CA PHE A 123 -24.50 -11.21 -13.08
C PHE A 123 -25.76 -10.37 -13.28
N PRO A 124 -25.93 -9.27 -12.52
CA PRO A 124 -26.99 -8.29 -12.80
C PRO A 124 -26.83 -7.67 -14.19
N THR A 125 -27.95 -7.38 -14.85
CA THR A 125 -27.97 -6.83 -16.22
C THR A 125 -28.17 -5.32 -16.26
N ASP A 126 -28.92 -4.76 -15.29
CA ASP A 126 -29.21 -3.32 -15.23
C ASP A 126 -28.09 -2.54 -14.53
N LEU A 127 -26.88 -2.59 -15.10
CA LEU A 127 -25.71 -1.96 -14.50
C LEU A 127 -25.61 -0.48 -14.86
N ASN A 128 -25.09 0.30 -13.91
CA ASN A 128 -24.65 1.66 -14.19
C ASN A 128 -23.57 1.65 -15.31
N PRO A 129 -23.59 2.59 -16.28
CA PRO A 129 -22.59 2.60 -17.34
C PRO A 129 -21.14 2.85 -16.86
N HIS A 130 -20.97 3.46 -15.68
CA HIS A 130 -19.65 3.80 -15.13
C HIS A 130 -19.51 3.34 -13.69
N ALA A 131 -18.35 2.76 -13.35
CA ALA A 131 -18.06 2.27 -12.00
C ALA A 131 -19.19 1.40 -11.42
N ALA A 132 -19.74 0.51 -12.28
CA ALA A 132 -20.85 -0.37 -11.96
C ALA A 132 -20.58 -1.30 -10.77
N ILE A 133 -19.31 -1.69 -10.55
CA ILE A 133 -18.90 -2.57 -9.46
C ILE A 133 -17.77 -1.92 -8.68
N SER A 134 -17.90 -1.96 -7.36
CA SER A 134 -16.87 -1.53 -6.42
C SER A 134 -16.45 -2.73 -5.57
N ILE A 135 -15.15 -3.02 -5.56
CA ILE A 135 -14.55 -4.04 -4.67
C ILE A 135 -13.73 -3.29 -3.63
N THR A 136 -14.16 -3.34 -2.37
CA THR A 136 -13.42 -2.82 -1.23
C THR A 136 -12.67 -3.97 -0.56
N PHE A 137 -11.37 -3.81 -0.36
CA PHE A 137 -10.48 -4.85 0.14
C PHE A 137 -9.41 -4.27 1.06
N LYS A 138 -8.89 -5.11 1.96
CA LYS A 138 -7.75 -4.81 2.81
C LYS A 138 -6.46 -5.15 2.08
N ALA A 139 -5.44 -4.31 2.22
CA ALA A 139 -4.11 -4.55 1.70
C ALA A 139 -3.06 -4.12 2.74
N GLY A 140 -1.99 -4.91 2.87
CA GLY A 140 -0.92 -4.70 3.85
C GLY A 140 -0.30 -6.03 4.28
N TYR A 141 0.84 -5.98 4.98
CA TYR A 141 1.39 -7.16 5.63
C TYR A 141 0.61 -7.54 6.90
N GLY A 142 0.06 -6.54 7.59
CA GLY A 142 -0.76 -6.68 8.78
C GLY A 142 -0.95 -5.33 9.48
N PRO A 143 -1.69 -5.28 10.60
CA PRO A 143 -1.97 -4.03 11.31
C PRO A 143 -0.75 -3.46 12.06
N ASP A 144 0.25 -4.29 12.34
CA ASP A 144 1.35 -3.93 13.22
C ASP A 144 2.67 -3.68 12.46
N PRO A 145 3.52 -2.75 12.92
CA PRO A 145 4.84 -2.52 12.33
C PRO A 145 5.72 -3.77 12.27
N THR A 146 5.50 -4.74 13.16
CA THR A 146 6.23 -6.02 13.20
C THR A 146 5.86 -6.97 12.08
N ASP A 147 4.72 -6.79 11.41
CA ASP A 147 4.30 -7.61 10.28
C ASP A 147 5.12 -7.30 9.01
N ILE A 148 5.73 -6.11 8.97
CA ILE A 148 6.49 -5.65 7.82
C ILE A 148 7.87 -6.31 7.80
N PRO A 149 8.31 -6.86 6.66
CA PRO A 149 9.66 -7.40 6.51
C PRO A 149 10.74 -6.42 6.96
N GLY A 150 11.64 -6.91 7.81
CA GLY A 150 12.74 -6.13 8.40
C GLY A 150 13.54 -5.26 7.41
N PRO A 151 13.86 -5.75 6.19
CA PRO A 151 14.56 -4.95 5.19
C PRO A 151 13.81 -3.68 4.75
N ILE A 152 12.49 -3.74 4.65
CA ILE A 152 11.67 -2.56 4.29
C ILE A 152 11.71 -1.54 5.43
N ARG A 153 11.56 -2.00 6.67
CA ARG A 153 11.66 -1.12 7.84
C ARG A 153 13.03 -0.47 7.96
N GLN A 154 14.10 -1.22 7.66
CA GLN A 154 15.46 -0.69 7.64
C GLN A 154 15.67 0.33 6.52
N ALA A 155 15.11 0.10 5.33
CA ALA A 155 15.14 1.06 4.23
C ALA A 155 14.54 2.41 4.65
N ILE A 156 13.36 2.39 5.28
CA ILE A 156 12.71 3.60 5.81
C ILE A 156 13.62 4.31 6.81
N ARG A 157 14.18 3.59 7.80
CA ARG A 157 15.12 4.17 8.77
C ARG A 157 16.34 4.80 8.11
N MET A 158 16.94 4.13 7.13
CA MET A 158 18.09 4.66 6.39
C MET A 158 17.74 5.93 5.61
N THR A 159 16.57 5.98 4.97
CA THR A 159 16.09 7.18 4.27
C THR A 159 15.87 8.33 5.24
N VAL A 160 15.25 8.08 6.39
CA VAL A 160 15.04 9.10 7.44
C VAL A 160 16.36 9.65 7.94
N ALA A 161 17.33 8.79 8.28
CA ALA A 161 18.64 9.23 8.74
C ALA A 161 19.42 10.00 7.66
N HIS A 162 19.26 9.61 6.39
CA HIS A 162 19.85 10.33 5.27
C HIS A 162 19.30 11.75 5.16
N TRP A 163 17.97 11.94 5.22
CA TRP A 163 17.34 13.25 5.16
C TRP A 163 17.63 14.11 6.39
N ASN A 164 17.70 13.50 7.58
CA ASN A 164 18.06 14.25 8.77
C ASN A 164 19.46 14.84 8.68
N ALA A 165 20.42 14.07 8.16
CA ALA A 165 21.81 14.50 7.96
C ALA A 165 21.99 15.44 6.75
N ASN A 166 21.07 15.42 5.78
CA ASN A 166 21.17 16.19 4.53
C ASN A 166 19.86 16.95 4.28
N ARG A 167 19.72 18.12 4.92
CA ARG A 167 18.49 18.95 4.88
C ARG A 167 18.37 19.82 3.63
N GLU A 168 19.42 19.89 2.83
CA GLU A 168 19.47 20.68 1.59
C GLU A 168 19.27 19.78 0.37
N GLY A 169 18.61 20.31 -0.67
CA GLY A 169 18.40 19.58 -1.92
C GLY A 169 19.66 19.37 -2.76
N VAL A 170 20.78 20.01 -2.41
CA VAL A 170 22.06 19.90 -3.11
C VAL A 170 23.19 19.86 -2.07
N ASN A 171 24.02 18.82 -2.13
CA ASN A 171 25.22 18.71 -1.30
C ASN A 171 26.47 18.95 -2.18
N VAL A 172 27.17 20.07 -1.98
CA VAL A 172 28.34 20.45 -2.79
C VAL A 172 29.63 20.04 -2.07
N GLY A 173 30.46 19.23 -2.72
CA GLY A 173 31.83 18.95 -2.27
C GLY A 173 32.04 17.63 -1.50
N ASN A 174 30.99 16.83 -1.28
CA ASN A 174 31.12 15.47 -0.73
C ASN A 174 31.18 14.42 -1.85
N ILE A 175 32.16 13.51 -1.78
CA ILE A 175 32.18 12.29 -2.59
C ILE A 175 31.22 11.30 -1.93
N THR A 176 30.04 11.11 -2.51
CA THR A 176 29.11 10.07 -2.07
C THR A 176 29.42 8.77 -2.80
N THR A 177 29.44 7.65 -2.07
CA THR A 177 29.53 6.31 -2.66
C THR A 177 28.33 5.52 -2.19
N GLU A 178 27.53 4.99 -3.11
CA GLU A 178 26.48 4.05 -2.74
C GLU A 178 27.09 2.80 -2.12
N LEU A 179 26.54 2.36 -0.99
CA LEU A 179 26.95 1.12 -0.37
C LEU A 179 26.59 -0.06 -1.31
N PRO A 180 27.54 -0.98 -1.59
CA PRO A 180 27.20 -2.23 -2.24
C PRO A 180 26.07 -2.94 -1.49
N LEU A 181 25.06 -3.46 -2.22
CA LEU A 181 23.83 -4.04 -1.64
C LEU A 181 23.01 -3.05 -0.79
N GLY A 182 22.98 -1.77 -1.19
CA GLY A 182 22.24 -0.70 -0.52
C GLY A 182 20.71 -0.86 -0.54
N VAL A 183 20.02 0.22 -0.16
CA VAL A 183 18.56 0.25 0.04
C VAL A 183 17.79 -0.28 -1.19
N GLU A 184 18.23 0.05 -2.41
CA GLU A 184 17.51 -0.42 -3.60
C GLU A 184 17.59 -1.94 -3.76
N PHE A 185 18.76 -2.54 -3.49
CA PHE A 185 18.95 -3.97 -3.62
C PHE A 185 18.13 -4.74 -2.58
N SER A 186 18.06 -4.23 -1.34
CA SER A 186 17.28 -4.86 -0.27
C SER A 186 15.77 -4.78 -0.52
N LEU A 187 15.31 -3.76 -1.24
CA LEU A 187 13.91 -3.58 -1.63
C LEU A 187 13.51 -4.38 -2.89
N SER A 188 14.47 -4.71 -3.76
CA SER A 188 14.22 -5.39 -5.04
C SER A 188 13.33 -6.64 -4.94
N PRO A 189 13.51 -7.56 -3.95
CA PRO A 189 12.67 -8.75 -3.82
C PRO A 189 11.19 -8.45 -3.48
N TYR A 190 10.89 -7.25 -3.00
CA TYR A 190 9.55 -6.85 -2.55
C TYR A 190 8.79 -6.03 -3.59
N LYS A 191 9.44 -5.61 -4.68
CA LYS A 191 8.82 -4.88 -5.78
C LYS A 191 7.84 -5.80 -6.51
N THR A 192 6.59 -5.37 -6.61
CA THR A 192 5.59 -6.09 -7.40
C THR A 192 5.77 -5.77 -8.87
N ALA A 193 5.71 -6.78 -9.75
CA ALA A 193 5.70 -6.55 -11.19
C ALA A 193 4.41 -5.80 -11.55
N ARG A 194 4.53 -4.54 -11.98
CA ARG A 194 3.39 -3.75 -12.50
C ARG A 194 3.06 -4.27 -13.91
N ILE A 195 1.80 -4.64 -14.12
CA ILE A 195 1.22 -5.07 -15.41
C ILE A 195 0.69 -3.84 -16.14
#